data_AF-A0A2J8LDS4-F1
#
_entry.id   AF-A0A2J8LDS4-F1
#
_cell.length_a   1.000
_cell.length_b   1.000
_cell.length_c   1.000
_cell.angle_alpha   90.00
_cell.angle_beta   90.00
_cell.angle_gamma   90.00
#
_symmetry.space_group_name_H-M   'P 1'
#
loop_
_entity.id
_entity.type
_entity.pdbx_description
1 polymer ?
#
loop_
_entity_poly.entity_id
_entity_poly.type
_entity_poly.pdbx_seq_one_letter_code
_entity_poly.pdbx_strand_id
1 'polypeptide(L)'
;ISAQTSTLLCFSVNGVFKEVDGKSRDSLRAFTRTFIAVPASNSGSEEIQRAFAMPAPTPSSSPVPTLSPEQQEMLQAFSTQSGMNLEWSQKCLQDNNWDYTRSAQAFTHLKAKGEIPEVAFMK
;
A
#
# COMPACT_ATOMS: atom_id res chain seq x y z
N ILE A 1 0.53 -25.47 -6.72
CA ILE A 1 0.57 -25.86 -5.29
C ILE A 1 1.06 -24.63 -4.52
N SER A 2 0.40 -24.27 -3.43
CA SER A 2 0.82 -23.16 -2.56
C SER A 2 0.77 -23.65 -1.11
N ALA A 3 1.84 -23.43 -0.34
CA ALA A 3 1.92 -23.76 1.07
C ALA A 3 2.63 -22.62 1.82
N GLN A 4 2.11 -22.24 2.99
CA GLN A 4 2.60 -21.09 3.75
C GLN A 4 2.75 -21.45 5.23
N THR A 5 3.85 -21.00 5.83
CA THR A 5 4.10 -20.97 7.27
C THR A 5 4.51 -19.56 7.69
N SER A 6 4.73 -19.33 8.98
CA SER A 6 5.20 -18.04 9.50
C SER A 6 6.58 -17.63 8.96
N THR A 7 7.38 -18.58 8.50
CA THR A 7 8.77 -18.37 8.06
C THR A 7 9.00 -18.76 6.61
N LEU A 8 7.98 -19.23 5.90
CA LEU A 8 8.17 -19.80 4.58
C LEU A 8 6.92 -19.64 3.71
N LEU A 9 7.11 -19.24 2.46
CA LEU A 9 6.09 -19.22 1.42
C LEU A 9 6.56 -20.06 0.23
N CYS A 10 5.86 -21.14 -0.08
CA CYS A 10 6.12 -22.00 -1.23
C CYS A 10 5.02 -21.83 -2.27
N PHE A 11 5.37 -21.49 -3.50
CA PHE A 11 4.41 -21.29 -4.59
C PHE A 11 4.98 -21.72 -5.95
N SER A 12 4.11 -22.16 -6.85
CA SER A 12 4.48 -22.52 -8.23
C SER A 12 3.89 -21.53 -9.22
N VAL A 13 4.72 -21.01 -10.12
CA VAL A 13 4.34 -20.18 -11.26
C VAL A 13 4.36 -21.02 -12.53
N ASN A 14 3.23 -21.04 -13.24
CA ASN A 14 3.13 -21.64 -14.57
C ASN A 14 2.99 -20.51 -15.58
N GLY A 15 3.67 -20.60 -16.70
CA GLY A 15 3.59 -19.56 -17.71
C GLY A 15 4.25 -19.93 -19.01
N VAL A 16 4.28 -18.96 -19.91
CA VAL A 16 4.99 -19.03 -21.18
C VAL A 16 5.90 -17.82 -21.31
N PHE A 17 7.07 -17.98 -21.93
CA PHE A 17 7.95 -16.86 -22.25
C PHE A 17 8.48 -16.99 -23.68
N LYS A 18 8.79 -15.84 -24.29
CA LYS A 18 9.37 -15.75 -25.62
C LYS A 18 10.89 -15.65 -25.52
N GLU A 19 11.62 -16.45 -26.29
CA GLU A 19 13.09 -16.37 -26.32
C GLU A 19 13.55 -15.11 -27.05
N VAL A 20 14.43 -14.34 -26.40
CA VAL A 20 14.90 -13.04 -26.88
C VAL A 20 16.20 -13.12 -27.67
N ASP A 21 16.92 -14.23 -27.59
CA ASP A 21 18.20 -14.47 -28.28
C ASP A 21 18.40 -15.96 -28.62
N GLY A 22 19.41 -16.26 -29.43
CA GLY A 22 19.82 -17.61 -29.82
C GLY A 22 19.13 -18.14 -31.09
N LYS A 23 19.41 -19.41 -31.44
CA LYS A 23 18.90 -20.07 -32.65
C LYS A 23 17.37 -20.21 -32.70
N SER A 24 16.73 -20.14 -31.53
CA SER A 24 15.29 -20.24 -31.35
C SER A 24 14.66 -18.92 -30.92
N ARG A 25 15.30 -17.79 -31.29
CA ARG A 25 14.74 -16.45 -31.10
C ARG A 25 13.30 -16.42 -31.60
N ASP A 26 12.46 -15.74 -30.83
CA ASP A 26 11.02 -15.59 -31.05
C ASP A 26 10.16 -16.84 -30.79
N SER A 27 10.75 -17.98 -30.41
CA SER A 27 10.01 -19.18 -29.98
C SER A 27 9.34 -18.99 -28.61
N LEU A 28 8.13 -19.54 -28.45
CA LEU A 28 7.39 -19.53 -27.21
C LEU A 28 7.63 -20.84 -26.43
N ARG A 29 8.04 -20.73 -25.16
CA ARG A 29 8.25 -21.88 -24.28
C ARG A 29 7.33 -21.83 -23.08
N ALA A 30 6.73 -22.97 -22.75
CA ALA A 30 6.02 -23.15 -21.49
C ALA A 30 6.98 -23.53 -20.35
N PHE A 31 6.65 -23.12 -19.13
CA PHE A 31 7.40 -23.48 -17.94
C PHE A 31 6.50 -23.61 -16.71
N THR A 32 6.98 -24.40 -15.76
CA THR A 32 6.51 -24.43 -14.37
C THR A 32 7.72 -24.22 -13.47
N ARG A 33 7.70 -23.20 -12.62
CA ARG A 33 8.78 -22.91 -11.66
C ARG A 33 8.21 -22.80 -10.25
N THR A 34 8.78 -23.56 -9.33
CA THR A 34 8.42 -23.51 -7.90
C THR A 34 9.46 -22.70 -7.14
N PHE A 35 8.98 -21.80 -6.30
CA PHE A 35 9.78 -20.93 -5.44
C PHE A 35 9.48 -21.21 -3.97
N ILE A 36 10.50 -21.06 -3.13
CA ILE A 36 10.42 -21.13 -1.67
C ILE A 36 11.04 -19.82 -1.17
N ALA A 37 10.22 -18.94 -0.62
CA ALA A 37 10.62 -17.65 -0.09
C ALA A 37 10.57 -17.67 1.46
N VAL A 38 11.43 -16.90 2.10
CA VAL A 38 11.42 -16.65 3.54
C VAL A 38 11.11 -15.16 3.79
N PRO A 39 10.40 -14.80 4.89
CA PRO A 39 10.16 -13.41 5.23
C PRO A 39 11.48 -12.65 5.39
N ALA A 40 11.66 -11.58 4.63
CA ALA A 40 12.78 -10.68 4.77
C ALA A 40 12.31 -9.43 5.54
N SER A 41 13.14 -8.90 6.45
CA SER A 41 12.78 -7.80 7.36
C SER A 41 12.56 -6.45 6.66
N ASN A 42 12.76 -6.40 5.35
CA ASN A 42 12.38 -5.29 4.49
C ASN A 42 10.97 -5.55 3.97
N SER A 43 9.96 -5.05 4.68
CA SER A 43 8.68 -4.70 4.05
C SER A 43 9.02 -3.91 2.79
N GLY A 44 8.71 -4.52 1.63
CA GLY A 44 9.37 -4.24 0.35
C GLY A 44 9.68 -2.77 0.13
N SER A 45 10.96 -2.47 -0.10
CA SER A 45 11.37 -1.19 -0.67
C SER A 45 10.49 -0.90 -1.88
N GLU A 46 10.03 0.35 -2.00
CA GLU A 46 9.10 0.84 -3.02
C GLU A 46 9.41 0.37 -4.46
N GLU A 47 10.67 0.02 -4.71
CA GLU A 47 11.19 -0.56 -5.95
C GLU A 47 10.50 -1.87 -6.38
N ILE A 48 10.18 -2.77 -5.43
CA ILE A 48 9.52 -4.06 -5.76
C ILE A 48 8.05 -3.82 -6.15
N GLN A 49 7.38 -2.84 -5.54
CA GLN A 49 6.01 -2.47 -5.91
C GLN A 49 5.94 -1.82 -7.30
N ARG A 50 6.94 -1.00 -7.67
CA ARG A 50 7.05 -0.46 -9.03
C ARG A 50 7.41 -1.50 -10.08
N ALA A 51 8.21 -2.51 -9.72
CA ALA A 51 8.68 -3.53 -10.66
C ALA A 51 7.59 -4.54 -11.08
N PHE A 52 6.54 -4.74 -10.27
CA PHE A 52 5.43 -5.66 -10.57
C PHE A 52 4.12 -4.95 -10.96
N ALA A 53 4.11 -3.61 -11.09
CA ALA A 53 2.98 -2.88 -11.61
C ALA A 53 2.83 -3.17 -13.12
N MET A 54 1.92 -4.07 -13.48
CA MET A 54 1.46 -4.19 -14.86
C MET A 54 0.72 -2.89 -15.24
N PRO A 55 1.10 -2.19 -16.32
CA PRO A 55 0.31 -1.07 -16.80
C PRO A 55 -0.94 -1.64 -17.48
N ALA A 56 -2.09 -1.57 -16.81
CA ALA A 56 -3.37 -1.69 -17.49
C ALA A 56 -3.64 -0.39 -18.27
N PRO A 57 -4.03 -0.46 -19.56
CA PRO A 57 -4.33 0.74 -20.33
C PRO A 57 -5.71 1.24 -19.94
N THR A 58 -5.82 2.46 -19.41
CA THR A 58 -7.01 3.30 -19.62
C THR A 58 -6.62 4.78 -19.57
N PRO A 59 -6.98 5.58 -20.59
CA PRO A 59 -6.84 7.02 -20.54
C PRO A 59 -8.03 7.56 -19.76
N SER A 60 -7.85 7.88 -18.49
CA SER A 60 -8.78 8.74 -17.77
C SER A 60 -7.97 9.80 -17.05
N SER A 61 -8.04 11.00 -17.61
CA SER A 61 -7.45 12.21 -17.05
C SER A 61 -8.23 12.58 -15.80
N SER A 62 -7.80 12.04 -14.67
CA SER A 62 -8.13 12.53 -13.32
C SER A 62 -6.95 12.17 -12.44
N PRO A 63 -6.17 13.14 -11.92
CA PRO A 63 -5.23 12.84 -10.88
C PRO A 63 -6.06 12.38 -9.67
N VAL A 64 -6.06 11.08 -9.39
CA VAL A 64 -6.34 10.63 -8.03
C VAL A 64 -5.32 11.38 -7.18
N PRO A 65 -5.71 12.18 -6.17
CA PRO A 65 -4.75 12.86 -5.30
C PRO A 65 -4.04 11.77 -4.51
N THR A 66 -2.95 11.24 -5.06
CA THR A 66 -2.03 10.38 -4.34
C THR A 66 -1.36 11.28 -3.31
N LEU A 67 -1.70 11.08 -2.04
CA LEU A 67 -1.06 11.77 -0.91
C LEU A 67 0.47 11.67 -1.06
N SER A 68 1.18 12.74 -0.71
CA SER A 68 2.65 12.67 -0.68
C SER A 68 3.11 11.64 0.36
N PRO A 69 4.32 11.07 0.22
CA PRO A 69 4.86 10.14 1.21
C PRO A 69 4.84 10.72 2.64
N GLU A 70 5.14 12.02 2.76
CA GLU A 70 5.06 12.77 4.02
C GLU A 70 3.62 12.81 4.59
N GLN A 71 2.64 13.10 3.74
CA GLN A 71 1.22 13.09 4.13
C GLN A 71 0.75 11.70 4.58
N GLN A 72 1.23 10.64 3.93
CA GLN A 72 0.91 9.26 4.28
C GLN A 72 1.47 8.89 5.67
N GLU A 73 2.70 9.29 5.97
CA GLU A 73 3.32 9.08 7.28
C GLU A 73 2.58 9.84 8.39
N MET A 74 2.28 11.12 8.15
CA MET A 74 1.49 11.95 9.07
C MET A 74 0.12 11.33 9.34
N LEU A 75 -0.53 10.82 8.30
CA LEU A 75 -1.83 10.16 8.40
C LEU A 75 -1.77 8.93 9.31
N GLN A 76 -0.78 8.07 9.13
CA GLN A 76 -0.62 6.87 9.95
C GLN A 76 -0.28 7.22 11.41
N ALA A 77 0.63 8.18 11.63
CA ALA A 77 0.98 8.65 12.95
C ALA A 77 -0.24 9.24 13.68
N PHE A 78 -1.01 10.08 12.98
CA PHE A 78 -2.19 10.75 13.54
C PHE A 78 -3.31 9.75 13.85
N SER A 79 -3.57 8.78 12.98
CA SER A 79 -4.53 7.69 13.23
C SER A 79 -4.15 6.89 14.46
N THR A 80 -2.87 6.55 14.61
CA THR A 80 -2.37 5.81 15.76
C THR A 80 -2.48 6.61 17.07
N GLN A 81 -2.16 7.91 17.04
CA GLN A 81 -2.19 8.77 18.22
C GLN A 81 -3.62 9.14 18.66
N SER A 82 -4.49 9.46 17.69
CA SER A 82 -5.88 9.85 17.96
C SER A 82 -6.78 8.65 18.26
N GLY A 83 -6.41 7.47 17.76
CA GLY A 83 -7.23 6.25 17.76
C GLY A 83 -8.33 6.27 16.69
N MET A 84 -8.39 7.32 15.86
CA MET A 84 -9.33 7.39 14.74
C MET A 84 -8.87 6.49 13.59
N ASN A 85 -9.80 6.06 12.76
CA ASN A 85 -9.48 5.39 11.51
C ASN A 85 -8.83 6.34 10.50
N LEU A 86 -8.34 5.76 9.40
CA LEU A 86 -7.59 6.51 8.39
C LEU A 86 -8.44 7.59 7.72
N GLU A 87 -9.72 7.33 7.44
CA GLU A 87 -10.59 8.29 6.76
C GLU A 87 -10.78 9.57 7.60
N TRP A 88 -11.10 9.42 8.88
CA TRP A 88 -11.31 10.54 9.79
C TRP A 88 -10.01 11.25 10.17
N SER A 89 -8.91 10.50 10.28
CA SER A 89 -7.57 11.07 10.49
C SER A 89 -7.15 11.92 9.30
N GLN A 90 -7.41 11.45 8.09
CA GLN A 90 -7.12 12.19 6.86
C GLN A 90 -7.96 13.46 6.78
N LYS A 91 -9.26 13.37 7.09
CA LYS A 91 -10.13 14.53 7.14
C LYS A 91 -9.62 15.60 8.12
N CYS A 92 -9.24 15.19 9.33
CA CYS A 92 -8.71 16.12 10.35
C CYS A 92 -7.44 16.83 9.86
N LEU A 93 -6.50 16.07 9.27
CA LEU A 93 -5.28 16.63 8.70
C LEU A 93 -5.58 17.60 7.54
N GLN A 94 -6.46 17.22 6.62
CA GLN A 94 -6.84 18.07 5.49
C GLN A 94 -7.51 19.38 5.94
N ASP A 95 -8.47 19.32 6.86
CA ASP A 95 -9.18 20.50 7.39
C ASP A 95 -8.24 21.48 8.12
N ASN A 96 -7.07 20.99 8.56
CA ASN A 96 -6.04 21.77 9.25
C ASN A 96 -4.79 22.01 8.39
N ASN A 97 -4.89 21.93 7.06
CA ASN A 97 -3.80 22.19 6.11
C ASN A 97 -2.57 21.28 6.28
N TRP A 98 -2.79 20.02 6.71
CA TRP A 98 -1.75 19.05 7.02
C TRP A 98 -0.78 19.51 8.13
N ASP A 99 -1.19 20.43 8.99
CA ASP A 99 -0.42 20.80 10.18
C ASP A 99 -0.72 19.80 11.32
N TYR A 100 0.26 18.98 11.67
CA TYR A 100 0.12 17.95 12.71
C TYR A 100 -0.29 18.53 14.07
N THR A 101 0.38 19.60 14.49
CA THR A 101 0.19 20.20 15.82
C THR A 101 -1.20 20.83 15.91
N ARG A 102 -1.59 21.55 14.87
CA ARG A 102 -2.92 22.16 14.78
C ARG A 102 -4.02 21.10 14.74
N SER A 103 -3.83 20.04 13.95
CA SER A 103 -4.77 18.92 13.85
C SER A 103 -4.96 18.22 15.20
N ALA A 104 -3.87 18.01 15.95
CA ALA A 104 -3.92 17.36 17.26
C ALA A 104 -4.66 18.21 18.30
N GLN A 105 -4.47 19.53 18.28
CA GLN A 105 -5.21 20.46 19.14
C GLN A 105 -6.70 20.49 18.79
N ALA A 106 -7.04 20.59 17.50
CA ALA A 106 -8.42 20.56 17.03
C ALA A 106 -9.12 19.25 17.42
N PHE A 107 -8.46 18.11 17.21
CA PHE A 107 -8.94 16.80 17.63
C PHE A 107 -9.21 16.74 19.14
N THR A 108 -8.25 17.17 19.97
CA THR A 108 -8.38 17.14 21.43
C THR A 108 -9.58 17.97 21.89
N HIS A 109 -9.76 19.15 21.30
CA HIS A 109 -10.88 20.04 21.61
C HIS A 109 -12.23 19.42 21.21
N LEU A 110 -12.35 18.87 20.01
CA LEU A 110 -13.58 18.22 19.53
C LEU A 110 -13.89 16.95 20.32
N LYS A 111 -12.86 16.18 20.71
CA LYS A 111 -13.00 15.00 21.55
C LYS A 111 -13.51 15.34 22.95
N ALA A 112 -12.98 16.40 23.55
CA ALA A 112 -13.42 16.87 24.87
C ALA A 112 -14.88 17.35 24.87
N LYS A 113 -15.36 17.88 23.74
CA LYS A 113 -16.77 18.27 23.55
C LYS A 113 -17.69 17.11 23.19
N GLY A 114 -17.16 15.93 22.89
CA GLY A 114 -17.96 14.79 22.42
C GLY A 114 -18.56 14.99 21.01
N GLU A 115 -17.97 15.86 20.20
CA GLU A 115 -18.46 16.16 18.83
C GLU A 115 -17.89 15.21 17.77
N ILE A 116 -16.97 14.31 18.14
CA ILE A 116 -16.39 13.32 17.21
C ILE A 116 -17.30 12.09 17.15
N PRO A 117 -17.84 11.73 15.97
CA PRO A 117 -18.70 10.57 15.82
C PRO A 117 -17.99 9.26 16.20
N GLU A 118 -18.71 8.29 16.79
CA GLU A 118 -18.15 6.98 17.15
C GLU A 118 -17.59 6.21 15.95
N VAL A 119 -18.18 6.42 14.76
CA VAL A 119 -17.70 5.84 13.49
C VAL A 119 -16.25 6.23 13.19
N ALA A 120 -15.76 7.34 13.74
CA ALA A 120 -14.37 7.76 13.58
C ALA A 120 -13.38 6.81 14.26
N PHE A 121 -13.83 6.00 15.23
CA PHE A 121 -12.98 5.08 15.99
C PHE A 121 -13.17 3.61 15.58
N MET A 122 -14.04 3.33 14.61
CA MET A 122 -14.20 1.98 14.05
C MET A 122 -13.09 1.70 13.04
N LYS A 123 -12.38 0.57 13.22
CA LYS A 123 -11.26 0.13 12.39
C LYS A 123 -11.71 -0.82 11.29
#